data_AF-C6CJE9-F1
#
_entry.id   AF-C6CJE9-F1
#
_cell.length_a   1.000
_cell.length_b   1.000
_cell.length_c   1.000
_cell.angle_alpha   90.00
_cell.angle_beta   90.00
_cell.angle_gamma   90.00
#
_symmetry.space_group_name_H-M   'P 1'
#
loop_
_entity.id
_entity.type
_entity.pdbx_description
1 polymer ?
#
loop_
_entity_poly.entity_id
_entity_poly.type
_entity_poly.pdbx_seq_one_letter_code
_entity_poly.pdbx_strand_id
1 'polypeptide(L)'
;MCKKAKFQPWINLTKRQDIAEKHLQGVYMIAMGDTAPADCHITNKSIIYIGETTNQTLGKRIRQFAVSAFNEKPGHSGGNTFRKNNKEEFGNVPETMLWVSVCPIPIDGICASAYIRYLERRQILKFVRAHDKLPRCNRK
;
A
#
# COMPACT_ATOMS: atom_id res chain seq x y z
N MET A 1 20.90 -0.75 17.35
CA MET A 1 19.46 -0.94 17.68
C MET A 1 18.67 -1.03 16.39
N CYS A 2 17.90 -2.10 16.17
CA CYS A 2 17.04 -2.24 14.98
C CYS A 2 15.84 -1.30 15.15
N LYS A 3 15.67 -0.28 14.29
CA LYS A 3 14.49 0.59 14.30
C LYS A 3 13.23 -0.28 14.23
N LYS A 4 12.25 -0.05 15.11
CA LYS A 4 10.95 -0.74 15.04
C LYS A 4 10.29 -0.42 13.70
N ALA A 5 9.89 -1.46 12.96
CA ALA A 5 9.10 -1.32 11.75
C ALA A 5 7.79 -0.58 12.05
N LYS A 6 7.64 0.63 11.49
CA LYS A 6 6.49 1.50 11.71
C LYS A 6 6.06 2.12 10.37
N PHE A 7 4.75 2.22 10.19
CA PHE A 7 4.17 2.99 9.09
C PHE A 7 4.41 4.49 9.30
N GLN A 8 4.91 5.14 8.26
CA GLN A 8 5.09 6.59 8.18
C GLN A 8 3.74 7.29 7.94
N PRO A 9 3.63 8.59 8.23
CA PRO A 9 2.43 9.37 7.95
C PRO A 9 1.96 9.24 6.49
N TRP A 10 0.66 9.42 6.28
CA TRP A 10 0.06 9.37 4.95
C TRP A 10 0.58 10.50 4.06
N ILE A 11 0.91 10.14 2.83
CA ILE A 11 1.27 11.08 1.76
C ILE A 11 0.26 10.88 0.64
N ASN A 12 -0.20 11.97 0.03
CA ASN A 12 -1.07 11.87 -1.13
C ASN A 12 -0.33 11.16 -2.28
N LEU A 13 -0.99 10.27 -3.00
CA LEU A 13 -0.34 9.47 -4.04
C LEU A 13 0.27 10.32 -5.17
N THR A 14 -0.31 11.50 -5.43
CA THR A 14 0.26 12.49 -6.36
C THR A 14 1.60 13.08 -5.90
N LYS A 15 1.90 12.97 -4.59
CA LYS A 15 3.15 13.38 -3.94
C LYS A 15 4.07 12.20 -3.61
N ARG A 16 3.88 11.04 -4.25
CA ARG A 16 4.67 9.81 -3.97
C ARG A 16 6.19 9.97 -4.11
N GLN A 17 6.66 10.98 -4.84
CA GLN A 17 8.08 11.33 -4.92
C GLN A 17 8.65 11.81 -3.58
N ASP A 18 7.82 12.32 -2.68
CA ASP A 18 8.22 12.88 -1.38
C ASP A 18 8.24 11.83 -0.25
N ILE A 19 7.94 10.56 -0.57
CA ILE A 19 7.96 9.46 0.39
C ILE A 19 9.38 9.29 0.95
N ALA A 20 9.49 9.43 2.27
CA ALA A 20 10.75 9.20 2.98
C ALA A 20 11.17 7.73 2.87
N GLU A 21 12.47 7.49 2.71
CA GLU A 21 13.04 6.14 2.62
C GLU A 21 12.44 5.29 1.46
N LYS A 22 11.85 5.91 0.42
CA LYS A 22 11.26 5.22 -0.74
C LYS A 22 12.22 4.32 -1.53
N HIS A 23 13.53 4.45 -1.29
CA HIS A 23 14.58 3.63 -1.89
C HIS A 23 14.71 2.25 -1.22
N LEU A 24 14.12 2.05 -0.05
CA LEU A 24 14.13 0.77 0.66
C LEU A 24 12.99 -0.16 0.19
N GLN A 25 13.14 -1.44 0.51
CA GLN A 25 12.08 -2.44 0.47
C GLN A 25 11.14 -2.32 1.68
N GLY A 26 9.97 -2.95 1.63
CA GLY A 26 9.05 -2.94 2.78
C GLY A 26 7.59 -3.19 2.46
N VAL A 27 6.74 -2.79 3.38
CA VAL A 27 5.28 -2.92 3.29
C VAL A 27 4.66 -1.53 3.08
N TYR A 28 3.56 -1.44 2.36
CA TYR A 28 2.81 -0.20 2.17
C TYR A 28 1.30 -0.44 2.20
N MET A 29 0.56 0.61 2.53
CA MET A 29 -0.90 0.66 2.51
C MET A 29 -1.34 1.73 1.53
N ILE A 30 -2.45 1.48 0.83
CA ILE A 30 -3.18 2.48 0.07
C ILE A 30 -4.54 2.67 0.72
N ALA A 31 -4.87 3.91 1.04
CA ALA A 31 -6.17 4.34 1.52
C ALA A 31 -6.86 5.23 0.48
N MET A 32 -8.18 5.29 0.55
CA MET A 32 -9.04 6.06 -0.33
C MET A 32 -9.92 7.02 0.47
N GLY A 33 -9.94 8.29 0.08
CA GLY A 33 -10.77 9.33 0.69
C GLY A 33 -10.34 10.74 0.28
N ASP A 34 -11.22 11.72 0.49
CA ASP A 34 -10.96 13.13 0.18
C ASP A 34 -9.81 13.72 1.01
N THR A 35 -9.63 13.21 2.22
CA THR A 35 -8.57 13.62 3.15
C THR A 35 -7.72 12.43 3.57
N ALA A 36 -6.49 12.71 4.02
CA ALA A 36 -5.64 11.71 4.64
C ALA A 36 -6.37 11.04 5.81
N PRO A 37 -6.24 9.72 5.99
CA PRO A 37 -6.74 9.08 7.20
C PRO A 37 -6.05 9.66 8.45
N ALA A 38 -6.80 9.79 9.55
CA ALA A 38 -6.30 10.43 10.78
C ALA A 38 -5.12 9.68 11.44
N ASP A 39 -5.07 8.37 11.27
CA ASP A 39 -4.01 7.51 11.79
C ASP A 39 -3.52 6.52 10.72
N CYS A 40 -2.34 5.93 10.95
CA CYS A 40 -1.80 4.86 10.12
C CYS A 40 -2.15 3.47 10.70
N HIS A 41 -3.27 3.34 11.41
CA HIS A 41 -3.66 2.06 12.00
C HIS A 41 -4.19 1.11 10.92
N ILE A 42 -3.75 -0.14 11.00
CA ILE A 42 -4.12 -1.15 10.01
C ILE A 42 -5.62 -1.47 9.99
N THR A 43 -6.35 -1.08 11.03
CA THR A 43 -7.80 -1.26 11.14
C THR A 43 -8.58 -0.09 10.53
N ASN A 44 -7.92 0.86 9.87
CA ASN A 44 -8.60 1.97 9.23
C ASN A 44 -9.41 1.49 8.00
N LYS A 45 -10.73 1.75 8.00
CA LYS A 45 -11.67 1.29 6.96
C LYS A 45 -11.41 1.88 5.57
N SER A 46 -10.69 3.02 5.50
CA SER A 46 -10.30 3.64 4.23
C SER A 46 -9.23 2.85 3.48
N ILE A 47 -8.53 1.91 4.15
CA ILE A 47 -7.50 1.09 3.52
C ILE A 47 -8.16 0.17 2.50
N ILE A 48 -7.78 0.36 1.23
CA ILE A 48 -8.25 -0.43 0.10
C ILE A 48 -7.22 -1.47 -0.34
N TYR A 49 -5.94 -1.29 0.00
CA TYR A 49 -4.87 -2.21 -0.39
C TYR A 49 -3.74 -2.23 0.63
N ILE A 50 -3.20 -3.42 0.86
CA ILE A 50 -1.95 -3.65 1.59
C ILE A 50 -1.04 -4.45 0.66
N GLY A 51 0.20 -4.00 0.47
CA GLY A 51 1.15 -4.67 -0.38
C GLY A 51 2.57 -4.63 0.16
N GLU A 52 3.45 -5.37 -0.50
CA GLU A 52 4.86 -5.45 -0.15
C GLU A 52 5.77 -5.36 -1.37
N THR A 53 7.04 -5.09 -1.12
CA THR A 53 8.11 -5.38 -2.06
C THR A 53 9.36 -5.88 -1.35
N THR A 54 9.92 -7.02 -1.81
CA THR A 54 11.20 -7.57 -1.33
C THR A 54 12.35 -7.44 -2.33
N ASN A 55 12.06 -7.19 -3.60
CA ASN A 55 13.05 -7.18 -4.70
C ASN A 55 13.04 -5.86 -5.49
N GLN A 56 12.24 -4.89 -5.06
CA GLN A 56 12.17 -3.55 -5.64
C GLN A 56 12.12 -2.54 -4.50
N THR A 57 12.28 -1.26 -4.84
CA THR A 57 12.07 -0.17 -3.89
C THR A 57 10.58 0.11 -3.72
N LEU A 58 10.20 0.58 -2.54
CA LEU A 58 8.84 1.06 -2.25
C LEU A 58 8.40 2.09 -3.30
N GLY A 59 9.25 3.05 -3.63
CA GLY A 59 8.98 4.07 -4.64
C GLY A 59 8.66 3.48 -6.02
N LYS A 60 9.42 2.47 -6.46
CA LYS A 60 9.14 1.78 -7.73
C LYS A 60 7.82 1.02 -7.67
N ARG A 61 7.55 0.31 -6.57
CA ARG A 61 6.32 -0.48 -6.43
C ARG A 61 5.07 0.39 -6.35
N ILE A 62 5.13 1.51 -5.64
CA ILE A 62 4.04 2.49 -5.54
C ILE A 62 3.81 3.18 -6.89
N ARG A 63 4.87 3.51 -7.64
CA ARG A 63 4.73 3.99 -9.02
C ARG A 63 4.02 2.98 -9.92
N GLN A 64 4.37 1.69 -9.82
CA GLN A 64 3.69 0.63 -10.56
C GLN A 64 2.21 0.53 -10.19
N PHE A 65 1.88 0.65 -8.90
CA PHE A 65 0.48 0.73 -8.46
C PHE A 65 -0.25 1.87 -9.17
N ALA A 66 0.28 3.10 -9.10
CA ALA A 66 -0.35 4.28 -9.71
C ALA A 66 -0.52 4.13 -11.23
N VAL A 67 0.52 3.64 -11.92
CA VAL A 67 0.47 3.39 -13.37
C VAL A 67 -0.59 2.34 -13.73
N SER A 68 -0.69 1.24 -12.97
CA SER A 68 -1.73 0.24 -13.18
C SER A 68 -3.12 0.75 -12.81
N ALA A 69 -3.25 1.58 -11.78
CA ALA A 69 -4.53 2.16 -11.36
C ALA A 69 -5.13 3.10 -12.41
N PHE A 70 -4.30 3.94 -13.07
CA PHE A 70 -4.80 5.07 -13.86
C PHE A 70 -4.43 5.05 -15.36
N ASN A 71 -3.39 4.32 -15.78
CA ASN A 71 -2.87 4.40 -17.16
C ASN A 71 -3.06 3.11 -17.98
N GLU A 72 -4.00 2.25 -17.59
CA GLU A 72 -4.35 0.98 -18.27
C GLU A 72 -3.17 0.03 -18.53
N LYS A 73 -2.06 0.18 -17.79
CA LYS A 73 -0.85 -0.63 -17.95
C LYS A 73 -0.80 -1.75 -16.91
N PRO A 74 -0.72 -3.04 -17.30
CA PRO A 74 -0.52 -4.12 -16.34
C PRO A 74 0.85 -4.00 -15.67
N GLY A 75 0.98 -4.52 -14.44
CA GLY A 75 2.27 -4.52 -13.72
C GLY A 75 2.13 -4.56 -12.19
N HIS A 76 0.93 -4.29 -11.69
CA HIS A 76 0.65 -4.31 -10.26
C HIS A 76 -0.75 -4.85 -9.96
N SER A 77 -0.84 -5.98 -9.24
CA SER A 77 -2.13 -6.63 -8.91
C SER A 77 -3.10 -5.66 -8.24
N GLY A 78 -2.70 -5.01 -7.15
CA GLY A 78 -3.54 -4.03 -6.47
C GLY A 78 -3.98 -2.84 -7.35
N GLY A 79 -3.14 -2.40 -8.29
CA GLY A 79 -3.48 -1.30 -9.19
C GLY A 79 -4.44 -1.76 -10.30
N ASN A 80 -4.29 -3.00 -10.78
CA ASN A 80 -5.23 -3.62 -11.71
C ASN A 80 -6.61 -3.83 -11.06
N THR A 81 -6.65 -4.35 -9.83
CA THR A 81 -7.90 -4.52 -9.08
C THR A 81 -8.54 -3.17 -8.79
N PHE A 82 -7.75 -2.16 -8.38
CA PHE A 82 -8.24 -0.80 -8.23
C PHE A 82 -8.85 -0.30 -9.53
N ARG A 83 -8.16 -0.40 -10.67
CA ARG A 83 -8.67 0.08 -11.98
C ARG A 83 -10.01 -0.54 -12.35
N LYS A 84 -10.17 -1.85 -12.15
CA LYS A 84 -11.43 -2.56 -12.38
C LYS A 84 -12.54 -1.99 -11.47
N ASN A 85 -12.29 -1.96 -10.16
CA ASN A 85 -13.25 -1.48 -9.19
C ASN A 85 -13.47 0.03 -9.28
N ASN A 86 -12.56 0.81 -9.85
CA ASN A 86 -12.69 2.25 -9.93
C ASN A 86 -13.85 2.66 -10.85
N LYS A 87 -13.99 1.94 -11.97
CA LYS A 87 -15.09 2.14 -12.92
C LYS A 87 -16.40 1.51 -12.40
N GLU A 88 -16.31 0.34 -11.77
CA GLU A 88 -17.49 -0.47 -11.40
C GLU A 88 -18.06 -0.18 -10.00
N GLU A 89 -17.21 0.11 -9.02
CA GLU A 89 -17.58 0.17 -7.59
C GLU A 89 -17.27 1.50 -6.91
N PHE A 90 -16.20 2.20 -7.31
CA PHE A 90 -15.72 3.39 -6.58
C PHE A 90 -16.22 4.71 -7.18
N GLY A 91 -16.78 4.70 -8.39
CA GLY A 91 -17.36 5.90 -9.01
C GLY A 91 -16.32 6.86 -9.59
N ASN A 92 -15.30 6.34 -10.28
CA ASN A 92 -14.24 7.11 -10.94
C ASN A 92 -13.41 7.99 -9.99
N VAL A 93 -12.91 7.40 -8.90
CA VAL A 93 -12.04 8.04 -7.93
C VAL A 93 -10.74 8.50 -8.60
N PRO A 94 -10.37 9.79 -8.51
CA PRO A 94 -9.12 10.32 -9.05
C PRO A 94 -7.90 9.98 -8.16
N GLU A 95 -6.69 10.10 -8.72
CA GLU A 95 -5.43 9.84 -8.01
C GLU A 95 -5.27 10.73 -6.76
N THR A 96 -5.85 11.93 -6.76
CA THR A 96 -5.83 12.88 -5.64
C THR A 96 -6.57 12.39 -4.39
N MET A 97 -7.43 11.39 -4.51
CA MET A 97 -8.15 10.78 -3.38
C MET A 97 -7.46 9.51 -2.86
N LEU A 98 -6.26 9.19 -3.36
CA LEU A 98 -5.48 8.06 -2.88
C LEU A 98 -4.34 8.55 -1.99
N TRP A 99 -4.16 7.83 -0.88
CA TRP A 99 -3.16 8.11 0.14
C TRP A 99 -2.30 6.89 0.36
N VAL A 100 -0.99 7.08 0.53
CA VAL A 100 -0.03 6.00 0.75
C VAL A 100 0.69 6.19 2.07
N SER A 101 0.83 5.09 2.81
CA SER A 101 1.67 5.01 4.00
C SER A 101 2.62 3.84 3.84
N VAL A 102 3.90 4.05 4.14
CA VAL A 102 4.96 3.05 3.95
C VAL A 102 5.60 2.64 5.26
N CYS A 103 6.03 1.38 5.34
CA CYS A 103 6.82 0.82 6.42
C CYS A 103 8.13 0.28 5.83
N PRO A 104 9.16 1.14 5.68
CA PRO A 104 10.45 0.76 5.14
C PRO A 104 11.18 -0.20 6.07
N ILE A 105 11.84 -1.21 5.51
CA ILE A 105 12.61 -2.21 6.27
C ILE A 105 14.10 -2.02 5.92
N PRO A 106 14.92 -1.47 6.84
CA PRO A 106 16.35 -1.22 6.61
C PRO A 106 17.18 -2.47 6.94
N ILE A 107 16.75 -3.62 6.43
CA ILE A 107 17.44 -4.91 6.61
C ILE A 107 17.60 -5.51 5.22
N ASP A 108 18.79 -6.01 4.93
CA ASP A 108 19.11 -6.68 3.67
C ASP A 108 19.25 -8.19 3.86
N GLY A 109 19.28 -8.94 2.75
CA GLY A 109 19.47 -10.39 2.73
C GLY A 109 18.17 -11.20 2.83
N ILE A 110 18.31 -12.54 2.83
CA ILE A 110 17.18 -13.48 2.70
C ILE A 110 16.14 -13.34 3.83
N CYS A 111 16.60 -13.00 5.04
CA CYS A 111 15.76 -12.75 6.19
C CYS A 111 14.83 -11.53 5.99
N ALA A 112 15.26 -10.51 5.24
CA ALA A 112 14.44 -9.34 4.96
C ALA A 112 13.22 -9.68 4.11
N SER A 113 13.41 -10.50 3.06
CA SER A 113 12.31 -10.94 2.19
C SER A 113 11.28 -11.76 2.95
N ALA A 114 11.72 -12.72 3.77
CA ALA A 114 10.82 -13.52 4.61
C ALA A 114 10.07 -12.64 5.63
N TYR A 115 10.78 -11.71 6.28
CA TYR A 115 10.20 -10.80 7.26
C TYR A 115 9.17 -9.85 6.65
N ILE A 116 9.45 -9.26 5.47
CA ILE A 116 8.54 -8.34 4.77
C ILE A 116 7.25 -9.05 4.39
N ARG A 117 7.33 -10.27 3.84
CA ARG A 117 6.15 -11.08 3.49
C ARG A 117 5.34 -11.46 4.71
N TYR A 118 6.01 -11.88 5.78
CA TYR A 118 5.35 -12.13 7.07
C TYR A 118 4.62 -10.89 7.57
N LEU A 119 5.29 -9.72 7.53
CA LEU A 119 4.73 -8.47 8.00
C LEU A 119 3.48 -8.09 7.21
N GLU A 120 3.51 -8.18 5.87
CA GLU A 120 2.35 -7.93 5.00
C GLU A 120 1.16 -8.83 5.36
N ARG A 121 1.39 -10.14 5.47
CA ARG A 121 0.32 -11.10 5.81
C ARG A 121 -0.25 -10.84 7.20
N ARG A 122 0.60 -10.49 8.16
CA ARG A 122 0.16 -10.10 9.49
C ARG A 122 -0.72 -8.86 9.46
N GLN A 123 -0.39 -7.87 8.63
CA GLN A 123 -1.21 -6.67 8.48
C GLN A 123 -2.57 -6.96 7.83
N ILE A 124 -2.59 -7.78 6.77
CA ILE A 124 -3.85 -8.23 6.15
C ILE A 124 -4.71 -8.98 7.17
N LEU A 125 -4.14 -9.92 7.93
CA LEU A 125 -4.88 -10.65 8.96
C LEU A 125 -5.47 -9.73 10.02
N LYS A 126 -4.74 -8.70 10.45
CA LYS A 126 -5.26 -7.69 11.39
C LYS A 126 -6.43 -6.90 10.81
N PHE A 127 -6.34 -6.49 9.54
CA PHE A 127 -7.45 -5.82 8.86
C PHE A 127 -8.68 -6.75 8.79
N VAL A 128 -8.49 -8.01 8.37
CA VAL A 128 -9.57 -9.01 8.28
C VAL A 128 -10.23 -9.23 9.64
N ARG A 129 -9.46 -9.41 10.71
CA ARG A 129 -10.01 -9.56 12.08
C ARG A 129 -10.85 -8.37 12.53
N ALA A 130 -10.55 -7.17 12.05
CA ALA A 130 -11.27 -5.96 12.45
C ALA A 130 -12.54 -5.69 11.61
N HIS A 131 -12.61 -6.22 10.38
CA HIS A 131 -13.66 -5.86 9.41
C HIS A 131 -14.39 -7.05 8.80
N ASP A 132 -13.99 -8.26 9.15
CA ASP A 132 -14.48 -9.55 8.62
C ASP A 132 -14.44 -9.65 7.07
N LYS A 133 -13.47 -8.94 6.47
CA LYS A 133 -13.26 -8.92 5.01
C LYS A 133 -11.85 -8.50 4.64
N LEU A 134 -11.40 -8.88 3.44
CA LEU A 134 -10.17 -8.37 2.85
C LEU A 134 -10.31 -6.88 2.45
N PRO A 135 -9.20 -6.11 2.42
CA PRO A 135 -9.16 -4.84 1.71
C PRO A 135 -9.62 -5.04 0.27
N ARG A 136 -10.36 -4.08 -0.27
CA ARG A 136 -11.09 -4.26 -1.54
C ARG A 136 -10.17 -4.66 -2.71
N CYS A 137 -8.96 -4.12 -2.76
CA CYS A 137 -7.98 -4.39 -3.81
C CYS A 137 -7.02 -5.56 -3.47
N ASN A 138 -7.20 -6.25 -2.34
CA ASN A 138 -6.51 -7.50 -2.01
C ASN A 138 -7.36 -8.74 -2.34
N ARG A 139 -8.59 -8.56 -2.82
CA ARG A 139 -9.45 -9.64 -3.33
C ARG A 139 -8.85 -10.19 -4.62
N LYS A 140 -8.92 -11.52 -4.80
CA LYS A 140 -8.56 -12.19 -6.05
C LYS A 140 -9.76 -12.21 -6.98
#